data_AF-A0A2I3C528-F1
#
_entry.id   AF-A0A2I3C528-F1
#
_cell.length_a   1.000
_cell.length_b   1.000
_cell.length_c   1.000
_cell.angle_alpha   90.00
_cell.angle_beta   90.00
_cell.angle_gamma   90.00
#
_symmetry.space_group_name_H-M   'P 1'
#
loop_
_entity.id
_entity.type
_entity.pdbx_description
1 polymer ?
#
loop_
_entity_poly.entity_id
_entity_poly.type
_entity_poly.pdbx_seq_one_letter_code
_entity_poly.pdbx_strand_id
1 'polypeptide(L)'
;MTSKEHFKPMPCHADHLKRLSNPYGMKCKLLLDDFELYSKIGKVDLYRVSLAGLYLTSSLYHKAGDIESSLRAMDMHQYFDIKLVQSQLLSNGETISVVLPKAEVTLVAKKEEYNALDGARYLTYLSWLSLFCEQVSDIEYLANLADHPNTEWYNVRSRTFFELQMVMLGIKSGDVKSLIQKFIDVSTPEYLEGLAFEHANLVDLPTINVMTKVLNKSGCGEAEYQQAMYEAVKGHHKYWSQKKLKEERVGYFAMPLLALAKLTYQKYGFRLGFETDYVPEVFYTRNMPEPSYSFLDIYKS
;
A
#
# COMPACT_ATOMS: atom_id res chain seq x y z
N MET A 1 31.42 -7.00 22.25
CA MET A 1 30.20 -6.89 23.09
C MET A 1 29.01 -6.89 22.16
N THR A 2 28.32 -8.03 22.03
CA THR A 2 27.11 -8.16 21.20
C THR A 2 25.90 -7.80 22.05
N SER A 3 25.43 -6.55 21.99
CA SER A 3 24.11 -6.21 22.52
C SER A 3 23.06 -6.80 21.59
N LYS A 4 22.69 -8.06 21.82
CA LYS A 4 21.37 -8.55 21.41
C LYS A 4 20.37 -7.80 22.28
N GLU A 5 20.03 -6.57 21.92
CA GLU A 5 18.73 -6.03 22.31
C GLU A 5 17.70 -7.03 21.76
N HIS A 6 17.08 -7.77 22.66
CA HIS A 6 16.07 -8.75 22.27
C HIS A 6 14.83 -7.98 21.83
N PHE A 7 14.71 -7.75 20.53
CA PHE A 7 13.47 -7.31 19.92
C PHE A 7 12.33 -8.22 20.38
N LYS A 8 11.28 -7.62 20.95
CA LYS A 8 10.11 -8.38 21.37
C LYS A 8 9.20 -8.63 20.16
N PRO A 9 8.55 -9.80 20.06
CA PRO A 9 7.51 -10.01 19.07
C PRO A 9 6.44 -8.91 19.15
N MET A 10 5.99 -8.42 18.00
CA MET A 10 4.97 -7.37 17.90
C MET A 10 3.74 -7.88 17.13
N PRO A 11 2.75 -8.45 17.85
CA PRO A 11 1.52 -8.94 17.23
C PRO A 11 0.71 -7.80 16.61
N CYS A 12 -0.06 -8.10 15.56
CA CYS A 12 -0.98 -7.11 15.01
C CYS A 12 -2.09 -6.81 16.02
N HIS A 13 -2.41 -5.52 16.18
CA HIS A 13 -3.58 -5.09 16.95
C HIS A 13 -4.91 -5.70 16.46
N ALA A 14 -4.96 -6.12 15.19
CA ALA A 14 -6.05 -6.83 14.58
C ALA A 14 -5.91 -8.36 14.69
N ASP A 15 -5.17 -8.88 15.67
CA ASP A 15 -4.97 -10.32 15.91
C ASP A 15 -6.27 -11.13 16.06
N HIS A 16 -7.38 -10.47 16.39
CA HIS A 16 -8.71 -11.08 16.39
C HIS A 16 -9.11 -11.60 15.00
N LEU A 17 -8.59 -11.02 13.91
CA LEU A 17 -8.83 -11.47 12.53
C LEU A 17 -8.30 -12.88 12.28
N LYS A 18 -7.22 -13.29 12.96
CA LYS A 18 -6.67 -14.66 12.87
C LYS A 18 -7.66 -15.73 13.37
N ARG A 19 -8.57 -15.34 14.27
CA ARG A 19 -9.57 -16.23 14.89
C ARG A 19 -10.90 -16.28 14.15
N LEU A 20 -11.08 -15.46 13.12
CA LEU A 20 -12.31 -15.48 12.32
C LEU A 20 -12.31 -16.74 11.43
N SER A 21 -13.18 -17.68 11.78
CA SER A 21 -13.29 -19.00 11.13
C SER A 21 -13.74 -18.93 9.67
N ASN A 22 -14.53 -17.92 9.28
CA ASN A 22 -15.05 -17.79 7.91
C ASN A 22 -15.51 -16.36 7.52
N PRO A 23 -14.60 -15.40 7.25
CA PRO A 23 -14.97 -14.16 6.55
C PRO A 23 -14.95 -14.30 5.00
N TYR A 24 -14.43 -15.40 4.47
CA TYR A 24 -13.99 -15.55 3.06
C TYR A 24 -15.10 -15.91 2.07
N GLY A 25 -16.03 -16.80 2.45
CA GLY A 25 -17.07 -17.27 1.54
C GLY A 25 -18.09 -16.20 1.15
N MET A 26 -18.28 -15.17 1.98
CA MET A 26 -19.16 -14.05 1.64
C MET A 26 -18.43 -12.92 0.91
N LYS A 27 -17.17 -12.57 1.25
CA LYS A 27 -16.53 -11.35 0.70
C LYS A 27 -15.74 -11.52 -0.59
N CYS A 28 -15.04 -12.63 -0.79
CA CYS A 28 -14.44 -12.95 -2.09
C CYS A 28 -15.55 -13.18 -3.11
N LYS A 29 -16.59 -13.90 -2.68
CA LYS A 29 -17.81 -14.07 -3.45
C LYS A 29 -18.49 -12.73 -3.73
N LEU A 30 -18.60 -11.81 -2.77
CA LEU A 30 -19.12 -10.45 -3.03
C LEU A 30 -18.25 -9.63 -4.00
N LEU A 31 -16.91 -9.65 -3.91
CA LEU A 31 -16.05 -8.96 -4.89
C LEU A 31 -16.29 -9.50 -6.30
N LEU A 32 -16.45 -10.83 -6.42
CA LEU A 32 -16.69 -11.48 -7.70
C LEU A 32 -18.14 -11.33 -8.18
N ASP A 33 -19.12 -11.37 -7.28
CA ASP A 33 -20.55 -11.16 -7.54
C ASP A 33 -20.78 -9.70 -7.95
N ASP A 34 -20.12 -8.75 -7.29
CA ASP A 34 -20.12 -7.33 -7.66
C ASP A 34 -19.48 -7.18 -9.05
N PHE A 35 -18.29 -7.75 -9.27
CA PHE A 35 -17.63 -7.70 -10.59
C PHE A 35 -18.48 -8.35 -11.69
N GLU A 36 -19.10 -9.50 -11.43
CA GLU A 36 -19.97 -10.23 -12.35
C GLU A 36 -21.25 -9.46 -12.66
N LEU A 37 -21.90 -8.90 -11.64
CA LEU A 37 -23.06 -8.03 -11.78
C LEU A 37 -22.71 -6.82 -12.65
N TYR A 38 -21.59 -6.16 -12.37
CA TYR A 38 -21.10 -5.00 -13.09
C TYR A 38 -20.69 -5.29 -14.54
N SER A 39 -20.05 -6.44 -14.76
CA SER A 39 -19.70 -6.92 -16.10
C SER A 39 -20.95 -7.19 -16.94
N LYS A 40 -21.97 -7.86 -16.38
CA LYS A 40 -23.24 -8.17 -17.07
C LYS A 40 -24.04 -6.93 -17.46
N ILE A 41 -23.97 -5.85 -16.69
CA ILE A 41 -24.67 -4.59 -17.00
C ILE A 41 -23.83 -3.62 -17.85
N GLY A 42 -22.64 -4.03 -18.30
CA GLY A 42 -21.73 -3.22 -19.13
C GLY A 42 -21.20 -1.97 -18.44
N LYS A 43 -21.17 -1.95 -17.10
CA LYS A 43 -20.72 -0.82 -16.29
C LYS A 43 -19.96 -1.36 -15.08
N VAL A 44 -18.64 -1.23 -15.08
CA VAL A 44 -17.83 -1.57 -13.89
C VAL A 44 -17.52 -0.32 -13.09
N ASP A 45 -18.04 -0.30 -11.87
CA ASP A 45 -17.65 0.66 -10.83
C ASP A 45 -16.28 0.24 -10.28
N LEU A 46 -15.22 0.79 -10.87
CA LEU A 46 -13.84 0.49 -10.49
C LEU A 46 -13.53 0.87 -9.05
N TYR A 47 -14.24 1.86 -8.50
CA TYR A 47 -14.08 2.25 -7.10
C TYR A 47 -14.55 1.14 -6.16
N ARG A 48 -15.70 0.52 -6.45
CA ARG A 48 -16.16 -0.65 -5.67
C ARG A 48 -15.26 -1.85 -5.82
N VAL A 49 -14.74 -2.12 -7.02
CA VAL A 49 -13.82 -3.24 -7.27
C VAL A 49 -12.49 -3.03 -6.50
N SER A 50 -11.92 -1.83 -6.59
CA SER A 50 -10.76 -1.39 -5.80
C SER A 50 -10.99 -1.60 -4.30
N LEU A 51 -12.08 -1.05 -3.77
CA LEU A 51 -12.43 -1.14 -2.37
C LEU A 51 -12.54 -2.61 -1.93
N ALA A 52 -13.24 -3.43 -2.70
CA ALA A 52 -13.38 -4.85 -2.42
C ALA A 52 -12.03 -5.60 -2.51
N GLY A 53 -11.10 -5.17 -3.37
CA GLY A 53 -9.71 -5.64 -3.44
C GLY A 53 -8.91 -5.34 -2.16
N LEU A 54 -9.06 -4.13 -1.60
CA LEU A 54 -8.51 -3.78 -0.29
C LEU A 54 -9.08 -4.69 0.81
N TYR A 55 -10.41 -4.89 0.82
CA TYR A 55 -11.06 -5.79 1.77
C TYR A 55 -10.51 -7.22 1.69
N LEU A 56 -10.33 -7.72 0.47
CA LEU A 56 -9.79 -9.05 0.21
C LEU A 56 -8.35 -9.17 0.72
N THR A 57 -7.51 -8.22 0.33
CA THR A 57 -6.10 -8.13 0.74
C THR A 57 -5.97 -8.11 2.27
N SER A 58 -6.66 -7.19 2.95
CA SER A 58 -6.67 -7.09 4.41
C SER A 58 -7.11 -8.38 5.09
N SER A 59 -8.06 -9.10 4.49
CA SER A 59 -8.62 -10.34 5.07
C SER A 59 -7.69 -11.54 4.85
N LEU A 60 -6.98 -11.59 3.73
CA LEU A 60 -6.08 -12.69 3.37
C LEU A 60 -4.69 -12.54 4.02
N TYR A 61 -4.25 -11.31 4.27
CA TYR A 61 -2.92 -11.01 4.80
C TYR A 61 -2.59 -11.71 6.13
N HIS A 62 -3.57 -11.84 7.03
CA HIS A 62 -3.36 -12.39 8.36
C HIS A 62 -3.60 -13.91 8.48
N LYS A 63 -3.93 -14.62 7.40
CA LYS A 63 -4.10 -16.08 7.42
C LYS A 63 -3.01 -16.76 6.61
N ALA A 64 -2.02 -17.31 7.32
CA ALA A 64 -0.81 -17.95 6.77
C ALA A 64 -1.05 -19.24 5.94
N GLY A 65 -2.30 -19.68 5.76
CA GLY A 65 -2.64 -20.95 5.11
C GLY A 65 -2.62 -20.92 3.58
N ASP A 66 -2.75 -19.74 2.95
CA ASP A 66 -2.74 -19.59 1.49
C ASP A 66 -2.13 -18.25 1.06
N ILE A 67 -0.81 -18.13 1.27
CA ILE A 67 -0.02 -16.93 0.98
C ILE A 67 -0.05 -16.60 -0.51
N GLU A 68 -0.13 -17.60 -1.39
CA GLU A 68 -0.13 -17.39 -2.83
C GLU A 68 -1.41 -16.66 -3.28
N SER A 69 -2.58 -17.09 -2.80
CA SER A 69 -3.83 -16.37 -3.03
C SER A 69 -3.80 -14.96 -2.45
N SER A 70 -3.16 -14.75 -1.29
CA SER A 70 -2.99 -13.41 -0.71
C SER A 70 -2.16 -12.47 -1.60
N LEU A 71 -1.04 -12.96 -2.14
CA LEU A 71 -0.19 -12.18 -3.05
C LEU A 71 -0.89 -11.89 -4.38
N ARG A 72 -1.64 -12.86 -4.93
CA ARG A 72 -2.47 -12.65 -6.14
C ARG A 72 -3.56 -11.61 -5.91
N ALA A 73 -4.18 -11.60 -4.73
CA ALA A 73 -5.18 -10.60 -4.38
C ALA A 73 -4.58 -9.19 -4.26
N MET A 74 -3.35 -9.07 -3.73
CA MET A 74 -2.61 -7.81 -3.67
C MET A 74 -2.28 -7.27 -5.07
N ASP A 75 -1.76 -8.12 -5.95
CA ASP A 75 -1.43 -7.77 -7.33
C ASP A 75 -2.68 -7.33 -8.11
N MET A 76 -3.78 -8.06 -7.96
CA MET A 76 -5.08 -7.70 -8.56
C MET A 76 -5.60 -6.34 -8.03
N HIS A 77 -5.53 -6.13 -6.72
CA HIS A 77 -5.96 -4.87 -6.10
C HIS A 77 -5.14 -3.69 -6.65
N GLN A 78 -3.82 -3.85 -6.75
CA GLN A 78 -2.93 -2.86 -7.37
C GLN A 78 -3.35 -2.55 -8.81
N TYR A 79 -3.60 -3.58 -9.62
CA TYR A 79 -4.01 -3.41 -11.01
C TYR A 79 -5.31 -2.61 -11.14
N PHE A 80 -6.34 -2.97 -10.36
CA PHE A 80 -7.62 -2.26 -10.41
C PHE A 80 -7.53 -0.83 -9.88
N ASP A 81 -6.70 -0.57 -8.88
CA ASP A 81 -6.45 0.77 -8.37
C ASP A 81 -5.78 1.66 -9.44
N ILE A 82 -4.80 1.12 -10.19
CA ILE A 82 -4.20 1.84 -11.32
C ILE A 82 -5.25 2.13 -12.40
N LYS A 83 -6.11 1.16 -12.72
CA LYS A 83 -7.20 1.37 -13.68
C LYS A 83 -8.20 2.41 -13.19
N LEU A 84 -8.52 2.44 -11.91
CA LEU A 84 -9.37 3.45 -11.30
C LEU A 84 -8.76 4.85 -11.47
N VAL A 85 -7.48 5.02 -11.10
CA VAL A 85 -6.76 6.29 -11.26
C VAL A 85 -6.72 6.73 -12.73
N GLN A 86 -6.42 5.82 -13.66
CA GLN A 86 -6.45 6.09 -15.10
C GLN A 86 -7.85 6.55 -15.55
N SER A 87 -8.91 5.88 -15.08
CA SER A 87 -10.29 6.20 -15.45
C SER A 87 -10.75 7.58 -14.94
N GLN A 88 -10.25 8.03 -13.80
CA GLN A 88 -10.57 9.33 -13.20
C GLN A 88 -9.94 10.52 -13.95
N LEU A 89 -8.96 10.26 -14.81
CA LEU A 89 -8.33 11.26 -15.68
C LEU A 89 -8.95 11.33 -17.08
N LEU A 90 -9.88 10.42 -17.41
CA LEU A 90 -10.52 10.37 -18.72
C LEU A 90 -11.58 11.46 -18.87
N SER A 91 -11.69 11.99 -20.08
CA SER A 91 -12.80 12.84 -20.51
C SER A 91 -14.09 12.03 -20.62
N ASN A 92 -15.23 12.70 -20.51
CA ASN A 92 -16.54 12.04 -20.58
C ASN A 92 -16.72 11.26 -21.90
N GLY A 93 -17.00 9.96 -21.81
CA GLY A 93 -17.17 9.09 -22.97
C GLY A 93 -15.88 8.48 -23.52
N GLU A 94 -14.71 8.85 -23.00
CA GLU A 94 -13.49 8.08 -23.24
C GLU A 94 -13.56 6.73 -22.54
N THR A 95 -12.80 5.77 -23.05
CA THR A 95 -12.86 4.38 -22.59
C THR A 95 -11.51 3.87 -22.17
N ILE A 96 -11.49 3.01 -21.15
CA ILE A 96 -10.32 2.26 -20.72
C ILE A 96 -10.58 0.77 -20.84
N SER A 97 -9.66 0.05 -21.46
CA SER A 97 -9.68 -1.41 -21.47
C SER A 97 -9.08 -1.97 -20.17
N VAL A 98 -9.85 -2.87 -19.56
CA VAL A 98 -9.42 -3.73 -18.46
C VAL A 98 -9.26 -5.14 -19.04
N VAL A 99 -8.03 -5.62 -19.03
CA VAL A 99 -7.67 -6.95 -19.53
C VAL A 99 -7.76 -7.93 -18.38
N LEU A 100 -8.65 -8.91 -18.51
CA LEU A 100 -8.74 -10.08 -17.66
C LEU A 100 -8.25 -11.29 -18.47
N PRO A 101 -7.86 -12.42 -17.85
CA PRO A 101 -7.28 -13.56 -18.57
C PRO A 101 -8.11 -14.15 -19.70
N LYS A 102 -9.41 -13.86 -19.74
CA LYS A 102 -10.39 -14.48 -20.63
C LYS A 102 -11.40 -13.50 -21.22
N ALA A 103 -11.29 -12.22 -20.87
CA ALA A 103 -12.19 -11.19 -21.34
C ALA A 103 -11.45 -9.85 -21.32
N GLU A 104 -11.60 -9.09 -22.39
CA GLU A 104 -11.33 -7.67 -22.35
C GLU A 104 -12.65 -6.96 -22.04
N VAL A 105 -12.65 -6.18 -20.96
CA VAL A 105 -13.81 -5.39 -20.58
C VAL A 105 -13.48 -3.93 -20.87
N THR A 106 -14.22 -3.32 -21.79
CA THR A 106 -14.12 -1.88 -22.06
C THR A 106 -14.99 -1.14 -21.07
N LEU A 107 -14.39 -0.21 -20.33
CA LEU A 107 -15.08 0.64 -19.38
C LEU A 107 -15.25 2.02 -19.98
N VAL A 108 -16.45 2.58 -19.89
CA VAL A 108 -16.73 3.95 -20.33
C VAL A 108 -16.63 4.86 -19.12
N ALA A 109 -15.73 5.85 -19.19
CA ALA A 109 -15.60 6.87 -18.16
C ALA A 109 -16.89 7.69 -18.07
N LYS A 110 -17.48 7.73 -16.88
CA LYS A 110 -18.59 8.62 -16.55
C LYS A 110 -18.06 9.80 -15.73
N LYS A 111 -18.29 11.01 -16.24
CA LYS A 111 -17.87 12.27 -15.62
C LYS A 111 -18.39 12.48 -14.19
N GLU A 112 -19.40 11.75 -13.75
CA GLU A 112 -20.10 12.00 -12.49
C GLU A 112 -19.43 11.39 -11.25
N GLU A 113 -18.48 10.46 -11.38
CA GLU A 113 -18.07 9.68 -10.20
C GLU A 113 -17.03 10.38 -9.31
N TYR A 114 -15.95 10.98 -9.82
CA TYR A 114 -14.96 11.67 -8.97
C TYR A 114 -14.17 12.73 -9.77
N ASN A 115 -14.27 14.02 -9.41
CA ASN A 115 -13.62 15.12 -10.15
C ASN A 115 -12.17 15.41 -9.73
N ALA A 116 -11.62 14.65 -8.76
CA ALA A 116 -10.27 14.86 -8.26
C ALA A 116 -9.63 13.54 -7.77
N LEU A 117 -8.33 13.38 -8.04
CA LEU A 117 -7.50 12.34 -7.47
C LEU A 117 -7.06 12.75 -6.06
N ASP A 118 -7.42 11.99 -5.02
CA ASP A 118 -6.87 12.19 -3.67
C ASP A 118 -5.40 11.75 -3.66
N GLY A 119 -4.49 12.73 -3.77
CA GLY A 119 -3.05 12.50 -3.82
C GLY A 119 -2.49 11.91 -2.53
N ALA A 120 -3.08 12.24 -1.38
CA ALA A 120 -2.60 11.77 -0.08
C ALA A 120 -2.94 10.30 0.13
N ARG A 121 -4.16 9.88 -0.25
CA ARG A 121 -4.61 8.50 -0.07
C ARG A 121 -4.23 7.60 -1.25
N TYR A 122 -4.56 7.99 -2.48
CA TYR A 122 -4.36 7.10 -3.63
C TYR A 122 -2.91 7.08 -4.09
N LEU A 123 -2.30 8.23 -4.39
CA LEU A 123 -0.95 8.21 -4.98
C LEU A 123 0.09 7.65 -4.00
N THR A 124 0.08 8.07 -2.74
CA THR A 124 1.06 7.58 -1.75
C THR A 124 0.92 6.09 -1.47
N TYR A 125 -0.29 5.63 -1.14
CA TYR A 125 -0.53 4.21 -0.87
C TYR A 125 -0.25 3.34 -2.09
N LEU A 126 -0.77 3.74 -3.26
CA LEU A 126 -0.65 2.97 -4.48
C LEU A 126 0.79 2.90 -4.99
N SER A 127 1.60 3.93 -4.76
CA SER A 127 3.05 3.85 -5.03
C SER A 127 3.75 2.82 -4.14
N TRP A 128 3.39 2.70 -2.86
CA TRP A 128 3.93 1.64 -2.00
C TRP A 128 3.46 0.26 -2.41
N LEU A 129 2.17 0.13 -2.74
CA LEU A 129 1.60 -1.14 -3.20
C LEU A 129 2.22 -1.57 -4.54
N SER A 130 2.39 -0.65 -5.48
CA SER A 130 3.05 -0.88 -6.78
C SER A 130 4.52 -1.26 -6.59
N LEU A 131 5.22 -0.63 -5.64
CA LEU A 131 6.58 -1.01 -5.27
C LEU A 131 6.66 -2.43 -4.71
N PHE A 132 5.73 -2.81 -3.83
CA PHE A 132 5.66 -4.18 -3.31
C PHE A 132 5.35 -5.21 -4.41
N CYS A 133 4.45 -4.86 -5.32
CA CYS A 133 4.06 -5.69 -6.47
C CYS A 133 5.07 -5.65 -7.64
N GLU A 134 6.19 -4.94 -7.48
CA GLU A 134 7.26 -4.83 -8.49
C GLU A 134 6.81 -4.18 -9.82
N GLN A 135 5.74 -3.36 -9.79
CA GLN A 135 5.18 -2.67 -10.96
C GLN A 135 5.83 -1.30 -11.18
N VAL A 136 7.09 -1.27 -11.62
CA VAL A 136 7.91 -0.04 -11.71
C VAL A 136 7.27 1.02 -12.61
N SER A 137 6.71 0.63 -13.76
CA SER A 137 6.06 1.57 -14.69
C SER A 137 4.88 2.32 -14.06
N ASP A 138 4.17 1.66 -13.15
CA ASP A 138 3.04 2.26 -12.45
C ASP A 138 3.51 3.30 -11.43
N ILE A 139 4.67 3.10 -10.79
CA ILE A 139 5.24 4.08 -9.87
C ILE A 139 5.65 5.36 -10.62
N GLU A 140 6.27 5.20 -11.80
CA GLU A 140 6.62 6.35 -12.67
C GLU A 140 5.37 7.09 -13.15
N TYR A 141 4.34 6.35 -13.54
CA TYR A 141 3.03 6.92 -13.90
C TYR A 141 2.45 7.75 -12.74
N LEU A 142 2.38 7.19 -11.54
CA LEU A 142 1.86 7.88 -10.35
C LEU A 142 2.71 9.10 -9.97
N ALA A 143 4.04 9.03 -10.14
CA ALA A 143 4.94 10.15 -9.89
C ALA A 143 4.59 11.36 -10.78
N ASN A 144 4.25 11.11 -12.05
CA ASN A 144 3.88 12.15 -13.00
C ASN A 144 2.51 12.77 -12.69
N LEU A 145 1.62 12.04 -12.02
CA LEU A 145 0.32 12.56 -11.61
C LEU A 145 0.37 13.54 -10.44
N ALA A 146 1.45 13.57 -9.67
CA ALA A 146 1.56 14.45 -8.50
C ALA A 146 1.38 15.94 -8.82
N ASP A 147 1.73 16.35 -10.04
CA ASP A 147 1.66 17.72 -10.55
C ASP A 147 0.50 17.91 -11.55
N HIS A 148 -0.34 16.90 -11.74
CA HIS A 148 -1.50 16.97 -12.63
C HIS A 148 -2.57 17.92 -12.04
N PRO A 149 -3.27 18.75 -12.85
CA PRO A 149 -4.26 19.71 -12.35
C PRO A 149 -5.41 19.11 -11.54
N ASN A 150 -5.75 17.85 -11.82
CA ASN A 150 -6.82 17.12 -11.12
C ASN A 150 -6.33 16.38 -9.85
N THR A 151 -5.07 16.54 -9.46
CA THR A 151 -4.54 15.92 -8.24
C THR A 151 -4.70 16.88 -7.07
N GLU A 152 -5.53 16.47 -6.11
CA GLU A 152 -5.77 17.21 -4.88
C GLU A 152 -4.97 16.61 -3.74
N TRP A 153 -4.06 17.42 -3.19
CA TRP A 153 -3.30 17.05 -2.00
C TRP A 153 -4.04 17.49 -0.75
N TYR A 154 -4.32 16.55 0.16
CA TYR A 154 -4.97 16.84 1.43
C TYR A 154 -4.23 17.90 2.25
N ASN A 155 -2.90 17.86 2.23
CA ASN A 155 -2.04 18.88 2.84
C ASN A 155 -0.60 18.85 2.29
N VAL A 156 0.15 19.91 2.57
CA VAL A 156 1.56 20.05 2.17
C VAL A 156 2.42 18.88 2.67
N ARG A 157 2.12 18.36 3.87
CA ARG A 157 2.81 17.21 4.45
C ARG A 157 2.70 15.95 3.59
N SER A 158 1.47 15.58 3.19
CA SER A 158 1.22 14.39 2.36
C SER A 158 1.92 14.49 1.00
N ARG A 159 1.87 15.67 0.37
CA ARG A 159 2.62 15.95 -0.86
C ARG A 159 4.12 15.81 -0.66
N THR A 160 4.65 16.39 0.42
CA THR A 160 6.09 16.35 0.73
C THR A 160 6.57 14.92 1.01
N PHE A 161 5.76 14.10 1.70
CA PHE A 161 6.07 12.69 1.93
C PHE A 161 6.15 11.90 0.62
N PHE A 162 5.17 12.10 -0.28
CA PHE A 162 5.19 11.49 -1.60
C PHE A 162 6.38 11.94 -2.46
N GLU A 163 6.67 13.25 -2.49
CA GLU A 163 7.83 13.80 -3.18
C GLU A 163 9.13 13.17 -2.66
N LEU A 164 9.27 13.05 -1.34
CA LEU A 164 10.40 12.38 -0.71
C LEU A 164 10.50 10.91 -1.15
N GLN A 165 9.39 10.17 -1.16
CA GLN A 165 9.35 8.80 -1.68
C GLN A 165 9.86 8.72 -3.12
N MET A 166 9.34 9.55 -4.02
CA MET A 166 9.75 9.53 -5.44
C MET A 166 11.22 9.88 -5.63
N VAL A 167 11.74 10.84 -4.85
CA VAL A 167 13.17 11.22 -4.90
C VAL A 167 14.05 10.11 -4.36
N MET A 168 13.68 9.47 -3.25
CA MET A 168 14.48 8.38 -2.67
C MET A 168 14.46 7.11 -3.52
N LEU A 169 13.39 6.87 -4.28
CA LEU A 169 13.34 5.80 -5.28
C LEU A 169 14.12 6.12 -6.56
N GLY A 170 14.60 7.37 -6.73
CA GLY A 170 15.31 7.81 -7.93
C GLY A 170 14.42 8.11 -9.14
N ILE A 171 13.09 8.17 -8.94
CA ILE A 171 12.10 8.45 -9.99
C ILE A 171 12.05 9.95 -10.29
N LYS A 172 12.14 10.79 -9.25
CA LYS A 172 12.26 12.25 -9.38
C LYS A 172 13.62 12.74 -8.89
N SER A 173 14.10 13.84 -9.45
CA SER A 173 15.24 14.56 -8.89
C SER A 173 14.81 15.44 -7.72
N GLY A 174 15.60 15.50 -6.65
CA GLY A 174 15.37 16.41 -5.53
C GLY A 174 16.42 16.28 -4.44
N ASP A 175 16.44 17.23 -3.51
CA ASP A 175 17.28 17.15 -2.32
C ASP A 175 16.54 16.47 -1.17
N VAL A 176 16.98 15.25 -0.83
CA VAL A 176 16.41 14.44 0.25
C VAL A 176 16.44 15.17 1.58
N LYS A 177 17.53 15.89 1.89
CA LYS A 177 17.66 16.60 3.17
C LYS A 177 16.64 17.72 3.30
N SER A 178 16.51 18.55 2.26
CA SER A 178 15.50 19.61 2.20
C SER A 178 14.09 19.06 2.31
N LEU A 179 13.75 17.95 1.65
CA LEU A 179 12.42 17.35 1.73
C LEU A 179 12.10 16.77 3.11
N ILE A 180 13.07 16.14 3.78
CA ILE A 180 12.92 15.69 5.17
C ILE A 180 12.69 16.88 6.09
N GLN A 181 13.48 17.95 5.95
CA GLN A 181 13.31 19.16 6.76
C GLN A 181 11.94 19.79 6.53
N LYS A 182 11.53 19.95 5.26
CA LYS A 182 10.20 20.46 4.90
C LYS A 182 9.10 19.61 5.52
N PHE A 183 9.22 18.29 5.50
CA PHE A 183 8.26 17.39 6.15
C PHE A 183 8.16 17.64 7.65
N ILE A 184 9.30 17.81 8.34
CA ILE A 184 9.36 18.10 9.78
C ILE A 184 8.70 19.45 10.07
N ASP A 185 9.02 20.49 9.30
CA ASP A 185 8.52 21.85 9.49
C ASP A 185 6.99 21.92 9.40
N VAL A 186 6.39 21.15 8.48
CA VAL A 186 4.93 21.06 8.32
C VAL A 186 4.27 19.97 9.16
N SER A 187 5.04 19.32 10.05
CA SER A 187 4.58 18.27 10.96
C SER A 187 4.60 18.68 12.43
N THR A 188 4.66 19.99 12.71
CA THR A 188 4.64 20.53 14.07
C THR A 188 3.20 20.66 14.60
N PRO A 189 3.02 20.80 15.93
CA PRO A 189 1.70 21.07 16.52
C PRO A 189 1.04 22.37 16.04
N GLU A 190 1.81 23.29 15.45
CA GLU A 190 1.30 24.53 14.85
C GLU A 190 0.46 24.25 13.59
N TYR A 191 0.81 23.22 12.82
CA TYR A 191 0.16 22.88 11.56
C TYR A 191 -0.70 21.62 11.62
N LEU A 192 -0.49 20.77 12.64
CA LEU A 192 -1.19 19.50 12.80
C LEU A 192 -1.69 19.32 14.23
N GLU A 193 -2.95 18.90 14.35
CA GLU A 193 -3.53 18.56 15.65
C GLU A 193 -3.99 17.09 15.69
N GLY A 194 -4.08 16.56 16.91
CA GLY A 194 -4.63 15.24 17.20
C GLY A 194 -4.00 14.11 16.37
N LEU A 195 -4.85 13.32 15.71
CA LEU A 195 -4.45 12.10 15.00
C LEU A 195 -3.51 12.37 13.81
N ALA A 196 -3.53 13.57 13.22
CA ALA A 196 -2.65 13.90 12.10
C ALA A 196 -1.20 14.13 12.59
N PHE A 197 -1.04 14.83 13.71
CA PHE A 197 0.27 15.01 14.36
C PHE A 197 0.83 13.68 14.85
N GLU A 198 -0.02 12.85 15.48
CA GLU A 198 0.39 11.51 15.92
C GLU A 198 0.78 10.61 14.75
N HIS A 199 0.05 10.64 13.63
CA HIS A 199 0.42 9.88 12.42
C HIS A 199 1.79 10.30 11.89
N ALA A 200 2.05 11.62 11.82
CA ALA A 200 3.35 12.12 11.38
C ALA A 200 4.50 11.59 12.26
N ASN A 201 4.32 11.58 13.58
CA ASN A 201 5.36 11.18 14.53
C ASN A 201 5.51 9.66 14.70
N LEU A 202 4.43 8.91 14.63
CA LEU A 202 4.42 7.47 14.92
C LEU A 202 4.47 6.60 13.67
N VAL A 203 4.09 7.12 12.51
CA VAL A 203 4.02 6.35 11.25
C VAL A 203 4.97 6.93 10.20
N ASP A 204 4.81 8.21 9.86
CA ASP A 204 5.53 8.78 8.70
C ASP A 204 7.02 9.00 8.99
N LEU A 205 7.39 9.66 10.10
CA LEU A 205 8.81 9.88 10.45
C LEU A 205 9.58 8.57 10.65
N PRO A 206 9.07 7.55 11.36
CA PRO A 206 9.73 6.25 11.43
C PRO A 206 9.86 5.57 10.05
N THR A 207 8.86 5.71 9.18
CA THR A 207 8.94 5.20 7.80
C THR A 207 10.03 5.92 7.01
N ILE A 208 10.12 7.25 7.11
CA ILE A 208 11.20 8.05 6.50
C ILE A 208 12.57 7.56 7.00
N ASN A 209 12.72 7.30 8.30
CA ASN A 209 13.96 6.77 8.84
C ASN A 209 14.33 5.43 8.18
N VAL A 210 13.38 4.48 8.05
CA VAL A 210 13.61 3.23 7.32
C VAL A 210 13.99 3.49 5.86
N MET A 211 13.28 4.37 5.16
CA MET A 211 13.60 4.74 3.78
C MET A 211 15.06 5.21 3.66
N THR A 212 15.50 6.12 4.54
CA THR A 212 16.88 6.61 4.53
C THR A 212 17.92 5.51 4.79
N LYS A 213 17.58 4.46 5.56
CA LYS A 213 18.49 3.33 5.75
C LYS A 213 18.56 2.43 4.52
N VAL A 214 17.42 2.15 3.89
CA VAL A 214 17.30 1.19 2.78
C VAL A 214 17.71 1.79 1.42
N LEU A 215 17.32 3.03 1.17
CA LEU A 215 17.40 3.67 -0.15
C LEU A 215 18.60 4.62 -0.31
N ASN A 216 19.28 5.00 0.77
CA ASN A 216 20.49 5.83 0.64
C ASN A 216 21.59 5.08 -0.12
N LYS A 217 22.36 5.83 -0.92
CA LYS A 217 23.44 5.28 -1.77
C LYS A 217 24.53 4.55 -0.99
N SER A 218 24.81 4.98 0.23
CA SER A 218 25.80 4.33 1.11
C SER A 218 25.36 2.98 1.66
N GLY A 219 24.06 2.64 1.53
CA GLY A 219 23.45 1.51 2.22
C GLY A 219 23.42 1.69 3.74
N CYS A 220 22.93 0.65 4.43
CA CYS A 220 23.04 0.49 5.87
C CYS A 220 23.45 -0.95 6.21
N GLY A 221 23.93 -1.18 7.44
CA GLY A 221 24.14 -2.53 7.96
C GLY A 221 22.83 -3.16 8.44
N GLU A 222 22.78 -4.51 8.48
CA GLU A 222 21.58 -5.24 8.89
C GLU A 222 21.07 -4.83 10.27
N ALA A 223 21.96 -4.65 11.25
CA ALA A 223 21.56 -4.22 12.60
C ALA A 223 20.89 -2.83 12.63
N GLU A 224 21.37 -1.88 11.82
CA GLU A 224 20.75 -0.55 11.73
C GLU A 224 19.37 -0.61 11.05
N TYR A 225 19.25 -1.45 10.02
CA TYR A 225 17.98 -1.72 9.36
C TYR A 225 16.97 -2.36 10.32
N GLN A 226 17.37 -3.39 11.05
CA GLN A 226 16.51 -4.09 12.01
C GLN A 226 16.02 -3.16 13.10
N GLN A 227 16.90 -2.30 13.65
CA GLN A 227 16.52 -1.30 14.63
C GLN A 227 15.52 -0.28 14.07
N ALA A 228 15.75 0.23 12.86
CA ALA A 228 14.85 1.19 12.22
C ALA A 228 13.48 0.57 11.94
N MET A 229 13.44 -0.67 11.44
CA MET A 229 12.20 -1.41 11.22
C MET A 229 11.46 -1.69 12.52
N TYR A 230 12.16 -2.07 13.58
CA TYR A 230 11.54 -2.32 14.89
C TYR A 230 10.83 -1.09 15.44
N GLU A 231 11.51 0.07 15.45
CA GLU A 231 10.90 1.31 15.93
C GLU A 231 9.75 1.78 15.02
N ALA A 232 9.84 1.56 13.70
CA ALA A 232 8.75 1.88 12.79
C ALA A 232 7.52 1.00 13.00
N VAL A 233 7.69 -0.32 13.16
CA VAL A 233 6.59 -1.24 13.45
C VAL A 233 5.96 -0.95 14.81
N LYS A 234 6.78 -0.61 15.81
CA LYS A 234 6.31 -0.20 17.14
C LYS A 234 5.49 1.09 17.09
N GLY A 235 5.92 2.08 16.30
CA GLY A 235 5.18 3.31 16.05
C GLY A 235 3.83 3.05 15.36
N HIS A 236 3.84 2.25 14.29
CA HIS A 236 2.64 1.79 13.60
C HIS A 236 1.68 1.08 14.55
N HIS A 237 2.18 0.12 15.33
CA HIS A 237 1.38 -0.58 16.35
C HIS A 237 0.75 0.40 17.35
N LYS A 238 1.54 1.32 17.90
CA LYS A 238 1.06 2.31 18.87
C LYS A 238 -0.06 3.19 18.29
N TYR A 239 0.09 3.64 17.05
CA TYR A 239 -0.88 4.50 16.39
C TYR A 239 -2.20 3.76 16.09
N TRP A 240 -2.12 2.59 15.44
CA TRP A 240 -3.32 1.87 15.01
C TRP A 240 -4.02 1.12 16.14
N SER A 241 -3.33 0.78 17.23
CA SER A 241 -3.96 0.15 18.41
C SER A 241 -4.88 1.08 19.20
N GLN A 242 -4.93 2.36 18.87
CA GLN A 242 -5.79 3.32 19.55
C GLN A 242 -7.27 2.95 19.41
N LYS A 243 -8.07 3.19 20.45
CA LYS A 243 -9.51 2.82 20.48
C LYS A 243 -10.29 3.37 19.27
N LYS A 244 -9.93 4.55 18.79
CA LYS A 244 -10.60 5.21 17.65
C LYS A 244 -10.18 4.64 16.29
N LEU A 245 -9.05 3.93 16.22
CA LEU A 245 -8.40 3.50 14.98
C LEU A 245 -8.24 1.99 14.85
N LYS A 246 -8.45 1.23 15.92
CA LYS A 246 -8.19 -0.23 15.95
C LYS A 246 -8.98 -1.07 14.94
N GLU A 247 -10.04 -0.51 14.38
CA GLU A 247 -10.85 -1.16 13.34
C GLU A 247 -10.53 -0.62 11.94
N GLU A 248 -9.62 0.34 11.81
CA GLU A 248 -9.21 0.94 10.54
C GLU A 248 -8.31 -0.04 9.77
N ARG A 249 -8.80 -0.50 8.62
CA ARG A 249 -8.16 -1.57 7.83
C ARG A 249 -6.79 -1.21 7.29
N VAL A 250 -6.58 0.06 7.00
CA VAL A 250 -5.29 0.60 6.57
C VAL A 250 -4.20 0.42 7.63
N GLY A 251 -4.58 0.21 8.90
CA GLY A 251 -3.67 -0.13 9.99
C GLY A 251 -3.29 -1.60 10.07
N TYR A 252 -4.01 -2.51 9.41
CA TYR A 252 -3.82 -3.96 9.57
C TYR A 252 -2.47 -4.43 9.03
N PHE A 253 -1.94 -3.74 8.03
CA PHE A 253 -0.62 -4.00 7.46
C PHE A 253 0.14 -2.71 7.24
N ALA A 254 1.44 -2.73 7.50
CA ALA A 254 2.29 -1.56 7.29
C ALA A 254 2.83 -1.56 5.85
N MET A 255 2.00 -1.20 4.86
CA MET A 255 2.35 -1.31 3.43
C MET A 255 3.70 -0.66 3.06
N PRO A 256 4.03 0.56 3.54
CA PRO A 256 5.35 1.15 3.27
C PRO A 256 6.50 0.29 3.82
N LEU A 257 6.36 -0.20 5.06
CA LEU A 257 7.37 -1.05 5.71
C LEU A 257 7.49 -2.40 5.03
N LEU A 258 6.39 -2.97 4.54
CA LEU A 258 6.36 -4.22 3.79
C LEU A 258 7.09 -4.09 2.45
N ALA A 259 6.83 -3.01 1.69
CA ALA A 259 7.53 -2.73 0.44
C ALA A 259 9.04 -2.53 0.68
N LEU A 260 9.41 -1.76 1.71
CA LEU A 260 10.81 -1.53 2.07
C LEU A 260 11.50 -2.83 2.53
N ALA A 261 10.82 -3.70 3.28
CA ALA A 261 11.36 -5.00 3.65
C ALA A 261 11.64 -5.88 2.43
N LYS A 262 10.73 -5.89 1.45
CA LYS A 262 10.90 -6.64 0.21
C LYS A 262 12.11 -6.15 -0.59
N LEU A 263 12.22 -4.84 -0.78
CA LEU A 263 13.40 -4.24 -1.43
C LEU A 263 14.70 -4.56 -0.72
N THR A 264 14.70 -4.47 0.61
CA THR A 264 15.90 -4.72 1.42
C THR A 264 16.32 -6.18 1.35
N TYR A 265 15.36 -7.10 1.39
CA TYR A 265 15.60 -8.52 1.22
C TYR A 265 16.15 -8.84 -0.17
N GLN A 266 15.54 -8.29 -1.23
CA GLN A 266 16.02 -8.50 -2.61
C GLN A 266 17.43 -7.94 -2.84
N LYS A 267 17.74 -6.77 -2.26
CA LYS A 267 19.01 -6.08 -2.48
C LYS A 267 20.15 -6.59 -1.60
N TYR A 268 19.86 -6.95 -0.35
CA TYR A 268 20.89 -7.24 0.67
C TYR A 268 20.70 -8.59 1.37
N GLY A 269 19.55 -9.25 1.22
CA GLY A 269 19.21 -10.47 1.95
C GLY A 269 18.82 -10.25 3.41
N PHE A 270 18.71 -8.99 3.87
CA PHE A 270 18.42 -8.68 5.27
C PHE A 270 17.01 -9.12 5.67
N ARG A 271 16.89 -9.58 6.92
CA ARG A 271 15.60 -9.92 7.55
C ARG A 271 15.33 -8.98 8.72
N LEU A 272 14.08 -8.92 9.17
CA LEU A 272 13.67 -8.04 10.28
C LEU A 272 14.37 -8.35 11.60
N GLY A 273 14.75 -9.61 11.83
CA GLY A 273 15.33 -10.03 13.12
C GLY A 273 14.32 -10.07 14.28
N PHE A 274 13.04 -9.87 14.02
CA PHE A 274 11.95 -9.99 14.98
C PHE A 274 10.65 -10.42 14.30
N GLU A 275 9.74 -11.00 15.09
CA GLU A 275 8.43 -11.44 14.61
C GLU A 275 7.41 -10.30 14.65
N THR A 276 6.71 -10.08 13.54
CA THR A 276 5.55 -9.18 13.49
C THR A 276 4.57 -9.59 12.40
N ASP A 277 3.28 -9.40 12.69
CA ASP A 277 2.21 -9.59 11.72
C ASP A 277 1.96 -8.38 10.83
N TYR A 278 2.56 -7.23 11.13
CA TYR A 278 2.44 -6.02 10.30
C TYR A 278 3.34 -6.07 9.05
N VAL A 279 4.41 -6.88 9.11
CA VAL A 279 5.41 -7.09 8.06
C VAL A 279 5.82 -8.58 8.07
N PRO A 280 4.93 -9.50 7.67
CA PRO A 280 5.15 -10.94 7.73
C PRO A 280 6.23 -11.36 6.74
N GLU A 281 7.20 -12.12 7.24
CA GLU A 281 8.38 -12.57 6.49
C GLU A 281 8.03 -13.34 5.22
N VAL A 282 6.98 -14.16 5.28
CA VAL A 282 6.53 -14.96 4.13
C VAL A 282 6.03 -14.12 2.95
N PHE A 283 5.69 -12.85 3.15
CA PHE A 283 5.26 -11.95 2.06
C PHE A 283 6.45 -11.28 1.39
N TYR A 284 7.36 -10.67 2.17
CA TYR A 284 8.46 -9.89 1.59
C TYR A 284 9.61 -10.75 1.07
N THR A 285 9.71 -12.02 1.48
CA THR A 285 10.74 -12.95 1.01
C THR A 285 10.36 -13.75 -0.23
N ARG A 286 9.12 -13.58 -0.72
CA ARG A 286 8.61 -14.26 -1.91
C ARG A 286 8.54 -13.32 -3.11
N ASN A 287 8.80 -13.90 -4.29
CA ASN A 287 8.51 -13.24 -5.54
C ASN A 287 7.00 -13.05 -5.69
N MET A 288 6.60 -12.03 -6.45
CA MET A 288 5.20 -11.94 -6.85
C MET A 288 4.86 -13.18 -7.71
N PRO A 289 3.72 -13.82 -7.47
CA PRO A 289 3.23 -14.85 -8.39
C PRO A 289 3.01 -14.20 -9.76
N GLU A 290 3.16 -14.97 -10.83
CA GLU A 290 2.71 -14.54 -12.16
C GLU A 290 1.27 -14.01 -12.06
N PRO A 291 0.97 -12.83 -12.62
CA PRO A 291 -0.38 -12.29 -12.63
C PRO A 291 -1.34 -13.35 -13.17
N SER A 292 -2.14 -13.92 -12.28
CA SER A 292 -3.01 -15.02 -12.64
C SER A 292 -4.30 -14.90 -11.88
N TYR A 293 -5.30 -14.52 -12.65
CA TYR A 293 -6.67 -14.38 -12.21
C TYR A 293 -7.39 -15.73 -12.31
N SER A 294 -6.69 -16.83 -12.04
CA SER A 294 -7.23 -18.19 -12.06
C SER A 294 -8.26 -18.43 -10.95
N PHE A 295 -8.33 -17.56 -9.94
CA PHE A 295 -9.50 -17.55 -9.04
C PHE A 295 -10.79 -17.14 -9.78
N LEU A 296 -10.69 -16.47 -10.93
CA LEU A 296 -11.81 -16.27 -11.88
C LEU A 296 -12.08 -17.51 -12.75
N ASP A 297 -11.26 -18.56 -12.66
CA ASP A 297 -11.48 -19.77 -13.45
C ASP A 297 -12.70 -20.57 -12.98
N ILE A 298 -13.23 -20.28 -11.78
CA ILE A 298 -14.53 -20.77 -11.32
C ILE A 298 -15.69 -20.29 -12.21
N TYR A 299 -15.45 -19.29 -13.07
CA TYR A 299 -16.38 -18.77 -14.08
C TYR A 299 -16.14 -19.36 -15.49
N LYS A 300 -15.37 -20.45 -15.63
CA LYS A 300 -15.21 -21.19 -16.90
C LYS A 300 -16.39 -22.10 -17.26
N SER A 301 -17.46 -22.13 -16.48
CA SER A 301 -18.65 -22.96 -16.72
C SER A 301 -19.88 -22.11 -16.97
#